data_AF-A0A7W0YEI5-F1
#
_entry.id   AF-A0A7W0YEI5-F1
#
_cell.length_a   1.000
_cell.length_b   1.000
_cell.length_c   1.000
_cell.angle_alpha   90.00
_cell.angle_beta   90.00
_cell.angle_gamma   90.00
#
_symmetry.space_group_name_H-M   'P 1'
#
loop_
_entity.id
_entity.type
_entity.pdbx_description
1 polymer ?
#
loop_
_entity_poly.entity_id
_entity_poly.type
_entity_poly.pdbx_seq_one_letter_code
_entity_poly.pdbx_strand_id
1 'polypeptide(L)'
;MTLDSYAIRAGTTARTLLVFLRSAAEPGHGQPELRHDTPGGMVAYVREGDVSAHRIPLVEGRPGEHRPGGWAEVDQELAPGLYELGVPDPMLAEGSPRAVLFVRFPGTACEPVEIDLVGYDAQDSVRLGMSAISPEARIAALRGAFPRLTERELRTEETTEDSG
;
A
#
# COMPACT_ATOMS: atom_id res chain seq x y z
N MET A 1 -4.63 -8.52 -14.41
CA MET A 1 -4.43 -7.17 -13.86
C MET A 1 -4.94 -7.16 -12.43
N THR A 2 -4.03 -7.41 -11.50
CA THR A 2 -4.06 -6.86 -10.16
C THR A 2 -2.60 -6.86 -9.76
N LEU A 3 -1.95 -5.71 -9.98
CA LEU A 3 -0.74 -5.37 -9.25
C LEU A 3 -1.20 -5.30 -7.80
N ASP A 4 -0.74 -6.22 -6.95
CA ASP A 4 -0.90 -6.05 -5.52
C ASP A 4 -0.24 -4.71 -5.18
N SER A 5 -1.05 -3.71 -4.85
CA SER A 5 -0.58 -2.36 -4.59
C SER A 5 -0.81 -1.98 -3.14
N TYR A 6 0.20 -1.38 -2.54
CA TYR A 6 0.18 -0.92 -1.16
C TYR A 6 0.27 0.60 -1.12
N ALA A 7 -0.54 1.24 -0.27
CA ALA A 7 -0.32 2.63 0.14
C ALA A 7 0.23 2.63 1.56
N ILE A 8 1.48 3.05 1.73
CA ILE A 8 2.20 3.02 3.00
C ILE A 8 2.75 4.41 3.31
N ARG A 9 2.63 4.84 4.56
CA ARG A 9 3.25 6.09 4.99
C ARG A 9 4.77 6.02 4.81
N ALA A 10 5.35 6.99 4.13
CA ALA A 10 6.79 7.11 4.04
C ALA A 10 7.43 7.23 5.44
N GLY A 11 8.56 6.55 5.65
CA GLY A 11 9.23 6.43 6.94
C GLY A 11 8.66 5.36 7.87
N THR A 12 7.65 4.58 7.45
CA THR A 12 7.16 3.45 8.26
C THR A 12 8.25 2.39 8.40
N THR A 13 8.50 1.93 9.63
CA THR A 13 9.44 0.86 9.93
C THR A 13 8.70 -0.43 10.29
N ALA A 14 9.43 -1.55 10.28
CA ALA A 14 8.93 -2.84 10.75
C ALA A 14 7.63 -3.31 10.07
N ARG A 15 7.59 -3.27 8.73
CA ARG A 15 6.43 -3.71 7.93
C ARG A 15 6.66 -5.03 7.23
N THR A 16 5.61 -5.84 7.21
CA THR A 16 5.54 -7.06 6.41
C THR A 16 4.51 -6.85 5.30
N LEU A 17 4.77 -7.42 4.13
CA LEU A 17 3.88 -7.40 2.97
C LEU A 17 3.49 -8.82 2.61
N LEU A 18 2.23 -9.00 2.21
CA LEU A 18 1.77 -10.23 1.61
C LEU A 18 2.08 -10.20 0.11
N VAL A 19 2.64 -11.29 -0.40
CA VAL A 19 3.01 -11.46 -1.81
C VAL A 19 2.52 -12.81 -2.29
N PHE A 20 1.72 -12.82 -3.36
CA PHE A 20 1.24 -14.05 -3.95
C PHE A 20 2.10 -14.47 -5.15
N LEU A 21 2.77 -15.61 -5.04
CA LEU A 21 3.58 -16.18 -6.11
C LEU A 21 2.79 -17.23 -6.88
N ARG A 22 2.44 -16.91 -8.14
CA ARG A 22 1.74 -17.86 -9.02
C ARG A 22 2.70 -18.90 -9.58
N SER A 23 2.24 -20.14 -9.70
CA SER A 23 2.93 -21.18 -10.46
C SER A 23 2.97 -20.79 -11.94
N ALA A 24 4.15 -20.90 -12.54
CA ALA A 24 4.33 -20.75 -13.98
C ALA A 24 3.85 -21.99 -14.76
N ALA A 25 3.84 -23.16 -14.11
CA ALA A 25 3.40 -24.42 -14.71
C ALA A 25 1.87 -24.55 -14.69
N GLU A 26 1.22 -24.02 -13.65
CA GLU A 26 -0.22 -24.10 -13.44
C GLU A 26 -0.80 -22.72 -13.18
N PRO A 27 -1.04 -21.91 -14.24
CA PRO A 27 -1.57 -20.56 -14.10
C PRO A 27 -2.89 -20.55 -13.31
N GLY A 28 -2.94 -19.75 -12.24
CA GLY A 28 -4.08 -19.66 -11.33
C GLY A 28 -3.87 -20.35 -9.99
N HIS A 29 -2.84 -21.21 -9.87
CA HIS A 29 -2.42 -21.79 -8.59
C HIS A 29 -1.24 -21.01 -8.01
N GLY A 30 -1.16 -20.93 -6.69
CA GLY A 30 0.04 -20.45 -6.03
C GLY A 30 1.15 -21.50 -6.08
N GLN A 31 2.41 -21.07 -6.03
CA GLN A 31 3.58 -21.92 -5.94
C GLN A 31 4.00 -22.04 -4.48
N PRO A 32 3.69 -23.14 -3.78
CA PRO A 32 4.07 -23.33 -2.39
C PRO A 32 5.54 -23.74 -2.24
N GLU A 33 5.98 -23.86 -0.99
CA GLU A 33 7.27 -24.45 -0.59
C GLU A 33 8.51 -23.68 -1.07
N LEU A 34 8.36 -22.40 -1.42
CA LEU A 34 9.49 -21.55 -1.77
C LEU A 34 10.14 -21.01 -0.50
N ARG A 35 11.24 -21.63 -0.10
CA ARG A 35 12.03 -21.22 1.06
C ARG A 35 12.93 -20.03 0.75
N HIS A 36 13.35 -19.31 1.80
CA HIS A 36 14.30 -18.19 1.72
C HIS A 36 15.62 -18.54 1.01
N ASP A 37 16.04 -19.81 1.07
CA ASP A 37 17.27 -20.35 0.49
C ASP A 37 17.05 -21.13 -0.81
N THR A 38 15.87 -21.03 -1.43
CA THR A 38 15.60 -21.66 -2.72
C THR A 38 16.60 -21.17 -3.78
N PRO A 39 17.38 -22.08 -4.42
CA PRO A 39 18.37 -21.68 -5.43
C PRO A 39 17.75 -20.88 -6.57
N GLY A 40 18.38 -19.76 -6.93
CA GLY A 40 17.85 -18.87 -7.98
C GLY A 40 16.72 -17.94 -7.51
N GLY A 41 16.31 -18.03 -6.24
CA GLY A 41 15.45 -17.06 -5.58
C GLY A 41 16.12 -15.68 -5.48
N MET A 42 15.36 -14.64 -5.77
CA MET A 42 15.79 -13.25 -5.72
C MET A 42 14.64 -12.35 -5.31
N VAL A 43 14.93 -11.46 -4.37
CA VAL A 43 14.05 -10.36 -4.00
C VAL A 43 14.85 -9.07 -4.05
N ALA A 44 14.28 -8.05 -4.68
CA ALA A 44 14.90 -6.74 -4.80
C ALA A 44 13.83 -5.65 -4.83
N TYR A 45 14.20 -4.44 -4.46
CA TYR A 45 13.34 -3.28 -4.63
C TYR A 45 14.08 -2.16 -5.36
N VAL A 46 13.33 -1.24 -5.94
CA VAL A 46 13.83 0.04 -6.45
C VAL A 46 12.91 1.14 -5.93
N ARG A 47 13.47 2.24 -5.46
CA ARG A 47 12.70 3.44 -5.16
C ARG A 47 12.73 4.37 -6.36
N GLU A 48 11.65 5.12 -6.56
CA GLU A 48 11.64 6.11 -7.62
C GLU A 48 12.75 7.14 -7.38
N GLY A 49 13.60 7.34 -8.40
CA GLY A 49 14.82 8.15 -8.32
C GLY A 49 16.11 7.35 -8.12
N ASP A 50 16.04 6.06 -7.76
CA ASP A 50 17.22 5.20 -7.66
C ASP A 50 17.79 4.89 -9.06
N VAL A 51 19.12 4.84 -9.15
CA VAL A 51 19.84 4.46 -10.38
C VAL A 51 20.05 2.94 -10.54
N SER A 52 19.72 2.17 -9.50
CA SER A 52 19.90 0.71 -9.46
C SER A 52 18.98 0.06 -8.42
N ALA A 53 18.58 -1.19 -8.65
CA ALA A 53 17.82 -1.96 -7.67
C ALA A 53 18.68 -2.40 -6.48
N HIS A 54 18.05 -2.47 -5.32
CA HIS A 54 18.62 -2.93 -4.06
C HIS A 54 18.16 -4.36 -3.76
N ARG A 55 19.11 -5.28 -3.61
CA ARG A 55 18.82 -6.67 -3.24
C ARG A 55 18.37 -6.74 -1.78
N ILE A 56 17.33 -7.52 -1.51
CA ILE A 56 16.90 -7.89 -0.16
C ILE A 56 17.48 -9.29 0.13
N PRO A 57 18.48 -9.42 1.03
CA PRO A 57 18.95 -10.73 1.48
C PRO A 57 17.82 -11.44 2.21
N LEU A 58 17.41 -12.62 1.72
CA LEU A 58 16.36 -13.39 2.38
C LEU A 58 16.93 -14.17 3.55
N VAL A 59 16.15 -14.23 4.61
CA VAL A 59 16.39 -15.02 5.80
C VAL A 59 15.12 -15.77 6.17
N GLU A 60 15.25 -16.82 6.97
CA GLU A 60 14.08 -17.52 7.51
C GLU A 60 13.21 -16.54 8.31
N GLY A 61 11.96 -16.41 7.86
CA GLY A 61 10.91 -15.64 8.51
C GLY A 61 9.92 -16.52 9.27
N ARG A 62 8.97 -15.89 9.93
CA ARG A 62 7.79 -16.53 10.52
C ARG A 62 6.59 -15.62 10.25
N PRO A 63 5.43 -16.15 9.82
CA PRO A 63 4.25 -15.32 9.61
C PRO A 63 3.89 -14.53 10.88
N GLY A 64 3.56 -13.25 10.71
CA GLY A 64 3.26 -12.31 11.79
C GLY A 64 4.47 -11.76 12.56
N GLU A 65 5.70 -12.19 12.27
CA GLU A 65 6.92 -11.63 12.87
C GLU A 65 7.70 -10.80 11.84
N HIS A 66 7.87 -9.50 12.12
CA HIS A 66 8.74 -8.67 11.27
C HIS A 66 10.21 -9.03 11.48
N ARG A 67 10.88 -9.33 10.38
CA ARG A 67 12.33 -9.39 10.25
C ARG A 67 12.71 -8.86 8.87
N PRO A 68 13.67 -7.93 8.72
CA PRO A 68 14.11 -7.50 7.40
C PRO A 68 14.61 -8.69 6.57
N GLY A 69 14.03 -8.89 5.39
CA GLY A 69 14.29 -10.04 4.52
C GLY A 69 13.67 -11.36 5.00
N GLY A 70 12.93 -11.35 6.10
CA GLY A 70 12.21 -12.52 6.59
C GLY A 70 11.20 -12.97 5.55
N TRP A 71 11.30 -14.23 5.14
CA TRP A 71 10.45 -14.83 4.11
C TRP A 71 9.83 -16.12 4.65
N ALA A 72 8.52 -16.21 4.62
CA ALA A 72 7.77 -17.38 5.04
C ALA A 72 6.47 -17.53 4.26
N GLU A 73 6.10 -18.77 3.96
CA GLU A 73 4.75 -19.07 3.47
C GLU A 73 3.75 -18.88 4.61
N VAL A 74 2.62 -18.24 4.33
CA VAL A 74 1.60 -17.90 5.33
C VAL A 74 0.89 -19.16 5.79
N ASP A 75 0.36 -19.93 4.84
CA ASP A 75 -0.36 -21.18 5.10
C ASP A 75 -0.37 -22.03 3.82
N GLN A 76 0.31 -23.17 3.85
CA GLN A 76 0.45 -24.05 2.68
C GLN A 76 -0.87 -24.77 2.33
N GLU A 77 -1.77 -24.99 3.29
CA GLU A 77 -3.01 -25.74 3.08
C GLU A 77 -4.14 -24.84 2.59
N LEU A 78 -4.29 -23.66 3.22
CA LEU A 78 -5.39 -22.73 2.98
C LEU A 78 -5.05 -21.64 1.96
N ALA A 79 -3.77 -21.27 1.84
CA ALA A 79 -3.31 -20.18 0.97
C ALA A 79 -1.96 -20.53 0.30
N PRO A 80 -1.86 -21.67 -0.42
CA PRO A 80 -0.61 -22.10 -1.03
C PRO A 80 -0.08 -21.01 -1.96
N GLY A 81 1.21 -20.68 -1.80
CA GLY A 81 1.89 -19.65 -2.59
C GLY A 81 1.66 -18.20 -2.12
N LEU A 82 0.94 -17.99 -1.01
CA LEU A 82 0.90 -16.70 -0.32
C LEU A 82 2.04 -16.62 0.70
N TYR A 83 2.90 -15.62 0.55
CA TYR A 83 4.06 -15.42 1.40
C TYR A 83 4.00 -14.10 2.14
N GLU A 84 4.60 -14.06 3.31
CA GLU A 84 4.90 -12.85 4.05
C GLU A 84 6.37 -12.49 3.87
N LEU A 85 6.62 -11.25 3.46
CA LEU A 85 7.96 -10.67 3.34
C LEU A 85 8.11 -9.51 4.32
N GLY A 86 9.07 -9.60 5.24
CA GLY A 86 9.50 -8.46 6.04
C GLY A 86 10.36 -7.52 5.19
N VAL A 87 9.81 -6.36 4.82
CA VAL A 87 10.54 -5.39 4.00
C VAL A 87 11.57 -4.64 4.84
N PRO A 88 12.74 -4.29 4.27
CA PRO A 88 13.74 -3.50 4.97
C PRO A 88 13.30 -2.03 5.06
N ASP A 89 13.48 -1.39 6.21
CA ASP A 89 13.06 0.00 6.43
C ASP A 89 13.55 1.00 5.35
N PRO A 90 14.78 0.89 4.79
CA PRO A 90 15.22 1.75 3.68
C PRO A 90 14.33 1.72 2.44
N MET A 91 13.60 0.64 2.19
CA MET A 91 12.64 0.55 1.08
C MET A 91 11.47 1.52 1.26
N LEU A 92 11.06 1.76 2.51
CA LEU A 92 9.91 2.57 2.87
C LEU A 92 10.29 3.97 3.37
N ALA A 93 11.58 4.32 3.35
CA ALA A 93 12.08 5.60 3.87
C ALA A 93 11.42 6.82 3.17
N GLU A 94 11.53 7.98 3.80
CA GLU A 94 11.12 9.25 3.19
C GLU A 94 12.00 9.63 1.97
N GLY A 95 11.52 10.57 1.16
CA GLY A 95 12.28 11.13 0.04
C GLY A 95 12.06 10.46 -1.32
N SER A 96 11.13 9.50 -1.42
CA SER A 96 10.66 8.95 -2.69
C SER A 96 9.14 8.75 -2.62
N PRO A 97 8.39 9.02 -3.70
CA PRO A 97 6.94 8.84 -3.73
C PRO A 97 6.52 7.38 -3.93
N ARG A 98 7.44 6.49 -4.34
CA ARG A 98 7.12 5.13 -4.74
C ARG A 98 8.29 4.17 -4.58
N ALA A 99 7.98 2.93 -4.25
CA ALA A 99 8.90 1.80 -4.35
C ALA A 99 8.25 0.67 -5.16
N VAL A 100 9.07 -0.09 -5.89
CA VAL A 100 8.62 -1.29 -6.62
C VAL A 100 9.41 -2.48 -6.12
N LEU A 101 8.70 -3.51 -5.68
CA LEU A 101 9.25 -4.77 -5.19
C LEU A 101 9.17 -5.83 -6.29
N PHE A 102 10.30 -6.47 -6.53
CA PHE A 102 10.44 -7.59 -7.45
C PHE A 102 10.73 -8.85 -6.66
N VAL A 103 9.90 -9.87 -6.87
CA VAL A 103 10.11 -11.22 -6.31
C VAL A 103 10.21 -12.19 -7.46
N ARG A 104 11.27 -13.00 -7.46
CA ARG A 104 11.51 -14.02 -8.47
C ARG A 104 12.00 -15.29 -7.82
N PHE A 105 11.27 -16.38 -8.05
CA PHE A 105 11.71 -17.73 -7.75
C PHE A 105 11.60 -18.61 -9.00
N PRO A 106 12.41 -19.68 -9.12
CA PRO A 106 12.23 -20.66 -10.19
C PRO A 106 10.80 -21.20 -10.20
N GLY A 107 10.24 -21.39 -11.40
CA GLY A 107 8.89 -21.94 -11.56
C GLY A 107 7.75 -20.99 -11.19
N THR A 108 8.03 -19.72 -10.92
CA THR A 108 7.00 -18.71 -10.58
C THR A 108 6.77 -17.69 -11.68
N ALA A 109 5.55 -17.14 -11.72
CA ALA A 109 5.16 -16.00 -12.54
C ALA A 109 4.60 -14.88 -11.64
N CYS A 110 5.47 -13.97 -11.21
CA CYS A 110 5.09 -12.84 -10.35
C CYS A 110 5.15 -11.52 -11.11
N GLU A 111 4.11 -10.69 -10.95
CA GLU A 111 4.16 -9.29 -11.35
C GLU A 111 4.86 -8.48 -10.24
N PRO A 112 5.50 -7.34 -10.56
CA PRO A 112 6.05 -6.46 -9.53
C PRO A 112 4.96 -5.96 -8.58
N VAL A 113 5.29 -5.77 -7.32
CA VAL A 113 4.41 -5.17 -6.31
C VAL A 113 4.73 -3.68 -6.28
N GLU A 114 3.72 -2.84 -6.50
CA GLU A 114 3.88 -1.38 -6.41
C GLU A 114 3.53 -0.90 -5.00
N ILE A 115 4.39 -0.07 -4.42
CA ILE A 115 4.17 0.56 -3.12
C ILE A 115 4.19 2.07 -3.31
N ASP A 116 3.05 2.72 -3.10
CA ASP A 116 2.96 4.17 -3.02
C ASP A 116 3.37 4.62 -1.61
N LEU A 117 4.39 5.49 -1.55
CA LEU A 117 4.93 6.07 -0.33
C LEU A 117 4.27 7.43 -0.09
N VAL A 118 3.24 7.43 0.75
CA VAL A 118 2.39 8.59 0.99
C VAL A 118 2.83 9.39 2.22
N GLY A 119 2.55 10.69 2.24
CA GLY A 119 2.88 11.58 3.38
C GLY A 119 1.94 11.44 4.58
N TYR A 120 0.96 10.55 4.53
CA TYR A 120 -0.05 10.33 5.57
C TYR A 120 -0.14 8.84 5.94
N ASP A 121 -0.68 8.53 7.11
CA ASP A 121 -0.96 7.14 7.47
C ASP A 121 -2.33 6.72 6.95
N ALA A 122 -2.33 5.90 5.89
CA ALA A 122 -3.53 5.37 5.24
C ALA A 122 -4.50 4.62 6.17
N GLN A 123 -4.02 4.18 7.34
CA GLN A 123 -4.80 3.44 8.34
C GLN A 123 -5.14 4.30 9.58
N ASP A 124 -4.81 5.60 9.58
CA ASP A 124 -5.12 6.53 10.69
C ASP A 124 -6.64 6.79 10.75
N SER A 125 -7.30 6.14 11.71
CA SER A 125 -8.75 6.27 11.97
C SER A 125 -9.24 7.68 12.31
N VAL A 126 -8.33 8.63 12.60
CA VAL A 126 -8.65 10.01 13.00
C VAL A 126 -8.35 10.97 11.86
N ARG A 127 -7.15 10.92 11.30
CA ARG A 127 -6.72 11.85 10.21
C ARG A 127 -7.16 11.40 8.82
N LEU A 128 -7.50 10.12 8.66
CA LEU A 128 -8.24 9.58 7.52
C LEU A 128 -9.64 9.09 7.88
N GLY A 129 -10.12 9.45 9.07
CA GLY A 129 -11.51 9.34 9.49
C GLY A 129 -12.07 10.71 9.88
N MET A 130 -12.45 11.51 8.86
CA MET A 130 -13.39 12.67 8.83
C MET A 130 -13.37 13.77 9.92
N SER A 131 -12.60 13.63 10.99
CA SER A 131 -12.49 14.59 12.09
C SER A 131 -11.37 15.60 11.89
N ALA A 132 -10.48 15.35 10.92
CA ALA A 132 -9.38 16.24 10.52
C ALA A 132 -9.75 17.24 9.41
N ILE A 133 -10.97 17.19 8.86
CA ILE A 133 -11.51 18.31 8.09
C ILE A 133 -11.91 19.36 9.13
N SER A 134 -11.25 20.53 9.12
CA SER A 134 -11.66 21.62 10.01
C SER A 134 -13.14 21.96 9.78
N PRO A 135 -13.89 22.44 10.78
CA PRO A 135 -15.29 22.82 10.59
C PRO A 135 -15.49 23.70 9.34
N GLU A 136 -14.54 24.59 9.07
CA GLU A 136 -14.53 25.52 7.94
C GLU A 136 -14.37 24.80 6.60
N ALA A 137 -13.45 23.83 6.51
CA ALA A 137 -13.24 23.03 5.31
C ALA A 137 -14.45 22.11 5.01
N ARG A 138 -15.20 21.69 6.05
CA ARG A 138 -16.43 20.91 5.92
C ARG A 138 -17.57 21.73 5.34
N ILE A 139 -17.70 22.98 5.80
CA ILE A 139 -18.68 23.95 5.30
C ILE A 139 -18.40 24.31 3.84
N ALA A 140 -17.14 24.55 3.47
CA ALA A 140 -16.76 24.85 2.09
C ALA A 140 -17.09 23.70 1.12
N ALA A 141 -16.81 22.46 1.52
CA ALA A 141 -17.14 21.28 0.72
C ALA A 141 -18.65 21.10 0.54
N LEU A 142 -19.46 21.33 1.58
CA LEU A 142 -20.93 21.24 1.52
C LEU A 142 -21.55 22.33 0.64
N ARG A 143 -21.03 23.57 0.71
CA ARG A 143 -21.47 24.69 -0.16
C ARG A 143 -21.20 24.42 -1.64
N GLY A 144 -20.08 23.75 -1.95
CA GLY A 144 -19.76 23.32 -3.32
C GLY A 144 -20.60 22.12 -3.79
N ALA A 145 -20.96 21.21 -2.89
CA ALA A 145 -21.69 19.99 -3.23
C ALA A 145 -23.21 20.18 -3.43
N PHE A 146 -23.80 21.24 -2.84
CA PHE A 146 -25.22 21.56 -3.01
C PHE A 146 -25.47 23.01 -3.47
N PRO A 147 -25.11 23.36 -4.73
CA PRO A 147 -25.23 24.74 -5.24
C PRO A 147 -26.66 25.32 -5.10
N ARG A 148 -27.68 24.46 -5.24
CA ARG A 148 -29.09 24.88 -5.25
C ARG A 148 -29.68 25.21 -3.87
N LEU A 149 -29.04 24.77 -2.78
CA LEU A 149 -29.44 25.18 -1.42
C LEU A 149 -28.87 26.56 -1.09
N THR A 150 -27.61 26.81 -1.48
CA THR A 150 -26.93 28.09 -1.31
C THR A 150 -27.65 29.25 -2.02
N GLU A 151 -28.14 29.04 -3.25
CA GLU A 151 -28.91 30.06 -3.97
C GLU A 151 -30.28 30.38 -3.33
N ARG A 152 -30.90 29.40 -2.66
CA ARG A 152 -32.22 29.57 -2.04
C ARG A 152 -32.14 30.33 -0.72
N GLU A 153 -31.06 30.16 0.05
CA GLU A 153 -30.80 30.94 1.27
C GLU A 153 -30.52 32.41 0.95
N LEU A 154 -29.68 32.69 -0.06
CA LEU A 154 -29.36 34.07 -0.49
C LEU A 154 -30.60 34.85 -0.99
N ARG A 155 -31.52 34.19 -1.71
CA ARG A 155 -32.77 34.82 -2.17
C ARG A 155 -33.73 35.14 -1.01
N THR A 156 -33.62 34.41 0.09
CA THR A 156 -34.49 34.62 1.26
C THR A 156 -34.00 35.81 2.09
N GLU A 157 -32.69 36.04 2.18
CA GLU A 157 -32.12 37.21 2.87
C GLU A 157 -32.45 38.52 2.15
N GLU A 158 -32.38 38.55 0.82
CA GLU A 158 -32.65 39.73 -0.03
C GLU A 158 -34.10 40.23 0.04
N THR A 159 -35.06 39.37 0.43
CA THR A 159 -36.48 39.76 0.54
C THR A 159 -36.83 40.37 1.91
N THR A 160 -35.93 40.28 2.89
CA THR A 160 -36.16 40.75 4.27
C THR A 160 -35.65 42.18 4.51
N GLU A 161 -34.74 42.69 3.67
CA GLU A 161 -34.19 44.05 3.81
C GLU A 161 -35.04 45.14 3.14
N ASP A 162 -36.00 44.78 2.27
CA ASP A 162 -36.80 45.74 1.49
C ASP A 162 -38.20 46.03 2.10
N SER A 163 -38.38 45.77 3.41
CA SER A 163 -39.66 45.99 4.12
C SER A 163 -39.51 46.59 5.53
N GLY A 164 -38.39 47.28 5.80
CA GLY A 164 -38.14 48.00 7.06
C GLY A 164 -38.13 49.51 6.90
#